data_AF-A0A1G0DB24-F1
#
_entry.id   AF-A0A1G0DB24-F1
#
_cell.length_a   1.000
_cell.length_b   1.000
_cell.length_c   1.000
_cell.angle_alpha   90.00
_cell.angle_beta   90.00
_cell.angle_gamma   90.00
#
_symmetry.space_group_name_H-M   'P 1'
#
loop_
_entity.id
_entity.type
_entity.pdbx_description
1 polymer ?
#
loop_
_entity_poly.entity_id
_entity_poly.type
_entity_poly.pdbx_seq_one_letter_code
_entity_poly.pdbx_strand_id
1 'polypeptide(L)'
;VCLSGGKDSYTLLDILLTLRKRAPIDFRIVAMNLDQKQPGFPADVLPNYLKTAGVEFHIESQDTYSIVKEKIPEGKTTCSLCSRLRRGIIYRVAQELGANKIALGHHRDDMIETLFLNMFFGGKLKAMPPKLVTDKGDHIVIRPLAYCTEKDIARYARGM
;
A
#
# COMPACT_ATOMS: atom_id res chain seq x y z
N VAL A 1 0.02 -8.03 0.63
CA VAL A 1 -0.62 -6.82 1.22
C VAL A 1 0.47 -5.81 1.50
N CYS A 2 0.41 -4.61 0.92
CA CYS A 2 1.43 -3.60 1.16
C CYS A 2 1.16 -2.86 2.48
N LEU A 3 2.12 -2.89 3.38
CA LEU A 3 2.06 -2.29 4.71
C LEU A 3 2.94 -1.05 4.77
N SER A 4 2.34 0.09 5.10
CA SER A 4 3.06 1.35 5.34
C SER A 4 3.40 1.57 6.82
N GLY A 5 2.82 0.76 7.72
CA GLY A 5 2.85 1.01 9.16
C GLY A 5 1.74 1.96 9.64
N GLY A 6 0.85 2.40 8.74
CA GLY A 6 -0.33 3.19 9.09
C GLY A 6 -1.57 2.32 9.37
N LYS A 7 -2.53 2.89 10.10
CA LYS A 7 -3.80 2.26 10.52
C LYS A 7 -4.56 1.58 9.37
N ASP A 8 -4.54 2.18 8.18
CA ASP A 8 -5.30 1.69 7.03
C ASP A 8 -4.70 0.38 6.49
N SER A 9 -3.37 0.30 6.50
CA SER A 9 -2.64 -0.89 6.06
C SER A 9 -2.76 -2.05 7.06
N TYR A 10 -2.77 -1.77 8.37
CA TYR A 10 -3.05 -2.76 9.41
C TYR A 10 -4.50 -3.25 9.33
N THR A 11 -5.45 -2.33 9.19
CA THR A 11 -6.88 -2.65 9.01
C THR A 11 -7.09 -3.56 7.80
N LEU A 12 -6.47 -3.23 6.66
CA LEU A 12 -6.56 -4.06 5.46
C LEU A 12 -6.01 -5.47 5.70
N LEU A 13 -4.86 -5.59 6.36
CA LEU A 13 -4.26 -6.90 6.65
C LEU A 13 -5.19 -7.74 7.54
N ASP A 14 -5.69 -7.15 8.62
CA ASP A 14 -6.58 -7.83 9.57
C ASP A 14 -7.88 -8.32 8.92
N ILE A 15 -8.51 -7.47 8.10
CA ILE A 15 -9.71 -7.83 7.34
C ILE A 15 -9.41 -9.02 6.41
N LEU A 16 -8.28 -9.00 5.68
CA LEU A 16 -7.94 -10.09 4.76
C LEU A 16 -7.60 -11.38 5.49
N LEU A 17 -6.92 -11.32 6.64
CA LEU A 17 -6.66 -12.49 7.48
C LEU A 17 -7.96 -13.08 8.04
N THR A 18 -8.90 -12.23 8.46
CA THR A 18 -10.23 -12.64 8.91
C THR A 18 -11.04 -13.28 7.79
N LEU A 19 -10.99 -12.71 6.59
CA LEU A 19 -11.63 -13.28 5.40
C LEU A 19 -11.02 -14.63 5.02
N ARG A 20 -9.69 -14.79 5.07
CA ARG A 20 -9.02 -16.08 4.81
C ARG A 20 -9.52 -17.20 5.71
N LYS A 21 -9.87 -16.89 6.96
CA LYS A 21 -10.41 -17.86 7.93
C LYS A 21 -11.88 -18.24 7.68
N ARG A 22 -12.65 -17.38 7.02
CA ARG A 22 -14.12 -17.50 6.92
C ARG A 22 -14.64 -17.75 5.52
N ALA A 23 -13.92 -17.30 4.50
CA ALA A 23 -14.36 -17.39 3.12
C ALA A 23 -14.17 -18.83 2.59
N PRO A 24 -15.07 -19.33 1.73
CA PRO A 24 -14.96 -20.65 1.11
C PRO A 24 -13.95 -20.65 -0.06
N ILE A 25 -12.84 -19.91 0.08
CA ILE A 25 -11.77 -19.80 -0.90
C ILE A 25 -10.44 -19.82 -0.16
N ASP A 26 -9.48 -20.58 -0.69
CA ASP A 26 -8.12 -20.59 -0.17
C ASP A 26 -7.26 -19.53 -0.88
N PHE A 27 -6.47 -18.80 -0.10
CA PHE A 27 -5.51 -17.84 -0.63
C PHE A 27 -4.38 -17.55 0.36
N ARG A 28 -3.16 -17.44 -0.19
CA ARG A 28 -1.97 -17.04 0.54
C ARG A 28 -1.91 -15.52 0.70
N ILE A 29 -1.53 -15.08 1.89
CA ILE A 29 -1.29 -13.67 2.21
C ILE A 29 0.18 -13.51 2.59
N VAL A 30 0.89 -12.69 1.83
CA VAL A 30 2.23 -12.20 2.21
C VAL A 30 2.12 -10.71 2.52
N ALA A 31 2.51 -10.31 3.73
CA ALA A 31 2.68 -8.92 4.11
C ALA A 31 3.97 -8.37 3.50
N MET A 32 3.92 -7.22 2.84
CA MET A 32 5.10 -6.62 2.20
C MET A 32 5.25 -5.19 2.68
N ASN A 33 6.42 -4.84 3.18
CA ASN A 33 6.78 -3.47 3.53
C ASN A 33 7.95 -3.01 2.66
N LEU A 34 7.93 -1.74 2.26
CA LEU A 34 9.08 -1.08 1.66
C LEU A 34 9.68 -0.14 2.72
N ASP A 35 10.78 -0.56 3.31
CA ASP A 35 11.60 0.28 4.16
C ASP A 35 12.46 1.19 3.28
N GLN A 36 12.09 2.47 3.26
CA GLN A 36 12.79 3.48 2.48
C GLN A 36 13.96 4.13 3.23
N LYS A 37 14.35 3.59 4.40
CA LYS A 37 15.38 4.12 5.29
C LYS A 37 15.13 5.59 5.68
N GLN A 38 13.87 5.93 5.90
CA GLN A 38 13.54 7.27 6.37
C GLN A 38 14.05 7.46 7.81
N PRO A 39 14.67 8.61 8.14
CA PRO A 39 15.10 8.88 9.50
C PRO A 39 13.93 8.74 10.48
N GLY A 40 14.13 7.96 11.55
CA GLY A 40 13.13 7.75 12.60
C GLY A 40 12.06 6.70 12.30
N PHE A 41 12.12 5.98 11.17
CA PHE A 41 11.22 4.86 10.92
C PHE A 41 11.56 3.67 11.85
N PRO A 42 10.62 3.16 12.65
CA PRO A 42 10.89 2.10 13.61
C PRO A 42 10.93 0.73 12.90
N ALA A 43 12.12 0.34 12.43
CA ALA A 43 12.34 -0.85 11.61
C ALA A 43 11.87 -2.16 12.28
N ASP A 44 11.89 -2.23 13.61
CA ASP A 44 11.55 -3.46 14.36
C ASP A 44 10.06 -3.64 14.63
N VAL A 45 9.26 -2.56 14.63
CA VAL A 45 7.85 -2.60 15.07
C VAL A 45 7.02 -3.49 14.15
N LEU A 46 7.11 -3.27 12.84
CA LEU A 46 6.31 -4.00 11.87
C LEU A 46 6.71 -5.49 11.77
N PRO A 47 8.00 -5.86 11.66
CA PRO A 47 8.40 -7.26 11.69
C PRO A 47 7.98 -7.99 12.97
N ASN A 48 8.10 -7.36 14.14
CA ASN A 48 7.70 -7.98 15.40
C ASN A 48 6.20 -8.22 15.46
N TYR A 49 5.38 -7.25 15.02
CA TYR A 49 3.94 -7.44 14.89
C TYR A 49 3.59 -8.61 13.95
N LEU A 50 4.22 -8.68 12.77
CA LEU A 50 3.93 -9.72 11.77
C LEU A 50 4.34 -11.12 12.25
N LYS A 51 5.47 -11.23 12.98
CA LYS A 51 5.89 -12.47 13.65
C LYS A 51 4.85 -12.93 14.67
N THR A 52 4.42 -12.03 15.57
CA THR A 52 3.39 -12.34 16.59
C THR A 52 2.06 -12.73 15.96
N ALA A 53 1.68 -12.09 14.84
CA ALA A 53 0.45 -12.40 14.11
C ALA A 53 0.53 -13.71 13.29
N GLY A 54 1.71 -14.33 13.18
CA GLY A 54 1.91 -15.56 12.39
C GLY A 54 1.67 -15.34 10.89
N VAL A 55 1.98 -14.15 10.39
CA VAL A 55 1.77 -13.76 8.99
C VAL A 55 3.09 -13.88 8.25
N GLU A 56 3.09 -14.53 7.08
CA GLU A 56 4.25 -14.52 6.20
C GLU A 56 4.54 -13.10 5.71
N PHE A 57 5.81 -12.65 5.76
CA PHE A 57 6.16 -11.30 5.38
C PHE A 57 7.50 -11.15 4.66
N HIS A 58 7.61 -10.07 3.86
CA HIS A 58 8.81 -9.62 3.18
C HIS A 58 9.04 -8.14 3.49
N ILE A 59 10.21 -7.81 4.03
CA ILE A 59 10.66 -6.42 4.22
C ILE A 59 11.68 -6.11 3.12
N GLU A 60 11.30 -5.24 2.19
CA GLU A 60 12.19 -4.77 1.15
C GLU A 60 12.85 -3.47 1.62
N SER A 61 14.17 -3.46 1.78
CA SER A 61 14.92 -2.24 2.13
C SER A 61 15.57 -1.63 0.89
N GLN A 62 15.14 -0.43 0.50
CA GLN A 62 15.75 0.31 -0.61
C GLN A 62 15.90 1.80 -0.31
N ASP A 63 17.10 2.34 -0.56
CA ASP A 63 17.35 3.77 -0.45
C ASP A 63 16.78 4.54 -1.66
N THR A 64 15.46 4.64 -1.67
CA THR A 64 14.73 5.50 -2.60
C THR A 64 14.75 6.96 -2.18
N TYR A 65 15.05 7.24 -0.91
CA TYR A 65 15.04 8.58 -0.33
C TYR A 65 16.18 9.44 -0.89
N SER A 66 17.40 8.88 -0.95
CA SER A 66 18.56 9.58 -1.52
C SER A 66 18.36 9.89 -3.01
N ILE A 67 17.80 8.94 -3.78
CA ILE A 67 17.49 9.13 -5.21
C ILE A 67 16.49 10.29 -5.41
N VAL A 68 15.48 10.39 -4.54
CA VAL A 68 14.49 11.46 -4.62
C VAL A 68 15.12 12.82 -4.29
N LYS A 69 15.98 12.89 -3.26
CA LYS A 69 16.72 14.11 -2.90
C LYS A 69 17.68 14.57 -3.99
N GLU A 70 18.39 13.65 -4.61
CA GLU A 70 19.33 13.96 -5.69
C GLU A 70 18.61 14.53 -6.92
N LYS A 71 17.46 13.93 -7.29
CA LYS A 71 16.78 14.26 -8.55
C LYS A 71 15.77 15.40 -8.44
N ILE A 72 15.38 15.81 -7.25
CA ILE A 72 14.35 16.83 -7.04
C ILE A 72 14.97 18.01 -6.27
N PRO A 73 15.03 19.21 -6.88
CA PRO A 73 15.49 20.41 -6.20
C PRO A 73 14.70 20.67 -4.92
N GLU A 74 15.37 21.22 -3.92
CA GLU A 74 14.75 21.60 -2.66
C GLU A 74 13.54 22.54 -2.88
N GLY A 75 12.44 22.29 -2.17
CA GLY A 75 11.20 23.05 -2.33
C GLY A 75 10.26 22.58 -3.45
N LYS A 76 10.63 21.57 -4.25
CA LYS A 76 9.72 20.96 -5.25
C LYS A 76 9.04 19.70 -4.74
N THR A 77 7.86 19.40 -5.30
CA THR A 77 7.03 18.25 -4.91
C THR A 77 7.73 16.92 -5.19
N THR A 78 8.01 16.15 -4.13
CA THR A 78 8.72 14.86 -4.20
C THR A 78 7.81 13.65 -4.45
N CYS A 79 6.51 13.81 -4.21
CA CYS A 79 5.54 12.71 -4.19
C CYS A 79 5.42 11.95 -5.51
N SER A 80 5.59 12.63 -6.66
CA SER A 80 5.46 12.00 -7.98
C SER A 80 6.55 10.96 -8.26
N LEU A 81 7.82 11.31 -8.03
CA LEU A 81 8.96 10.40 -8.20
C LEU A 81 8.95 9.31 -7.14
N CYS A 82 8.68 9.66 -5.88
CA CYS A 82 8.59 8.69 -4.78
C CYS A 82 7.52 7.62 -5.06
N SER A 83 6.31 8.03 -5.50
CA SER A 83 5.23 7.09 -5.85
C SER A 83 5.60 6.17 -7.02
N ARG A 84 6.28 6.70 -8.05
CA ARG A 84 6.74 5.92 -9.21
C ARG A 84 7.78 4.87 -8.81
N LEU A 85 8.79 5.26 -8.03
CA LEU A 85 9.82 4.34 -7.54
C LEU A 85 9.21 3.25 -6.65
N ARG A 86 8.39 3.65 -5.67
CA ARG A 86 7.70 2.73 -4.77
C ARG A 86 6.87 1.70 -5.55
N ARG A 87 6.12 2.14 -6.57
CA ARG A 87 5.30 1.24 -7.40
C ARG A 87 6.15 0.23 -8.17
N GLY A 88 7.26 0.67 -8.78
CA GLY A 88 8.17 -0.22 -9.49
C GLY A 88 8.73 -1.32 -8.59
N ILE A 89 9.13 -0.95 -7.37
CA ILE A 89 9.66 -1.89 -6.38
C ILE A 89 8.57 -2.88 -5.93
N ILE A 90 7.37 -2.39 -5.60
CA ILE A 90 6.25 -3.23 -5.20
C ILE A 90 5.92 -4.26 -6.29
N TYR A 91 5.93 -3.87 -7.56
CA TYR A 91 5.61 -4.78 -8.66
C TYR A 91 6.69 -5.84 -8.85
N ARG A 92 7.98 -5.45 -8.80
CA ARG A 92 9.09 -6.41 -8.83
C ARG A 92 9.00 -7.42 -7.69
N VAL A 93 8.81 -6.95 -6.46
CA VAL A 93 8.71 -7.82 -5.29
C VAL A 93 7.45 -8.71 -5.37
N ALA A 94 6.33 -8.20 -5.88
CA ALA A 94 5.14 -9.02 -6.11
C ALA A 94 5.43 -10.17 -7.10
N GLN A 95 6.21 -9.91 -8.15
CA GLN A 95 6.65 -10.93 -9.10
C GLN A 95 7.57 -11.97 -8.44
N GLU A 96 8.57 -11.53 -7.67
CA GLU A 96 9.51 -12.41 -6.95
C GLU A 96 8.80 -13.32 -5.92
N LEU A 97 7.76 -12.80 -5.26
CA LEU A 97 6.95 -13.55 -4.30
C LEU A 97 5.88 -14.44 -4.97
N GLY A 98 5.74 -14.39 -6.30
CA GLY A 98 4.70 -15.11 -7.04
C GLY A 98 3.28 -14.62 -6.76
N ALA A 99 3.09 -13.36 -6.36
CA ALA A 99 1.80 -12.79 -6.03
C ALA A 99 1.01 -12.38 -7.28
N ASN A 100 -0.22 -12.85 -7.43
CA ASN A 100 -1.10 -12.44 -8.53
C ASN A 100 -1.92 -11.16 -8.24
N LYS A 101 -1.93 -10.71 -6.97
CA LYS A 101 -2.68 -9.53 -6.51
C LYS A 101 -1.84 -8.69 -5.56
N ILE A 102 -1.98 -7.37 -5.70
CA ILE A 102 -1.32 -6.37 -4.87
C ILE A 102 -2.40 -5.59 -4.13
N ALA A 103 -2.57 -5.86 -2.84
CA ALA A 103 -3.56 -5.17 -2.02
C ALA A 103 -2.96 -3.91 -1.37
N LEU A 104 -3.61 -2.76 -1.58
CA LEU A 104 -3.22 -1.46 -1.03
C LEU A 104 -4.32 -0.90 -0.12
N GLY A 105 -3.93 -0.29 1.00
CA GLY A 105 -4.82 0.25 2.02
C GLY A 105 -5.55 1.54 1.66
N HIS A 106 -5.71 1.85 0.37
CA HIS A 106 -6.39 3.08 -0.05
C HIS A 106 -7.90 2.99 0.21
N HIS A 107 -8.46 4.04 0.79
CA HIS A 107 -9.87 4.14 1.16
C HIS A 107 -10.64 5.17 0.33
N ARG A 108 -11.92 5.37 0.67
CA ARG A 108 -12.82 6.23 -0.12
C ARG A 108 -12.31 7.66 -0.23
N ASP A 109 -11.86 8.21 0.89
CA ASP A 109 -11.35 9.58 0.93
C ASP A 109 -10.12 9.75 0.02
N ASP A 110 -9.18 8.79 -0.02
CA ASP A 110 -8.05 8.79 -0.98
C ASP A 110 -8.51 8.84 -2.45
N MET A 111 -9.60 8.13 -2.76
CA MET A 111 -10.16 8.10 -4.13
C MET A 111 -10.73 9.45 -4.51
N ILE A 112 -11.38 10.13 -3.57
CA ILE A 112 -11.96 11.46 -3.74
C ILE A 112 -10.84 12.50 -3.85
N GLU A 113 -9.81 12.42 -3.00
CA GLU A 113 -8.63 13.28 -3.10
C GLU A 113 -7.94 13.12 -4.46
N THR A 114 -7.76 11.88 -4.91
CA THR A 114 -7.18 11.60 -6.23
C THR A 114 -8.05 12.17 -7.37
N LEU A 115 -9.37 12.12 -7.24
CA LEU A 115 -10.29 12.75 -8.20
C LEU A 115 -10.07 14.26 -8.27
N PHE A 116 -10.05 14.95 -7.12
CA PHE A 116 -9.84 16.39 -7.07
C PHE A 116 -8.46 16.80 -7.58
N LEU A 117 -7.40 16.05 -7.23
CA LEU A 117 -6.05 16.29 -7.75
C LEU A 117 -6.02 16.21 -9.29
N ASN A 118 -6.62 15.17 -9.87
CA ASN A 118 -6.66 15.02 -11.32
C ASN A 118 -7.56 16.06 -12.00
N MET A 119 -8.66 16.46 -11.36
CA MET A 119 -9.57 17.47 -11.90
C MET A 119 -8.91 18.84 -11.93
N PHE A 120 -8.35 19.29 -10.81
CA PHE A 120 -7.80 20.65 -10.68
C PHE A 120 -6.43 20.82 -11.33
N PHE A 121 -5.54 19.83 -11.21
CA PHE A 121 -4.17 19.95 -11.69
C PHE A 121 -3.89 19.15 -12.96
N GLY A 122 -4.77 18.22 -13.33
CA GLY A 122 -4.64 17.37 -14.50
C GLY A 122 -5.69 17.61 -15.59
N GLY A 123 -6.72 18.44 -15.35
CA GLY A 123 -7.83 18.67 -16.26
C GLY A 123 -8.62 17.41 -16.62
N LYS A 124 -8.64 16.39 -15.73
CA LYS A 124 -9.20 15.06 -16.00
C LYS A 124 -10.16 14.62 -14.90
N LEU A 125 -11.36 14.20 -15.29
CA LEU A 125 -12.31 13.51 -14.41
C LEU A 125 -11.88 12.05 -14.23
N LYS A 126 -10.89 11.82 -13.36
CA LYS A 126 -10.31 10.50 -13.12
C LYS A 126 -10.00 10.28 -11.64
N ALA A 127 -10.54 9.22 -11.06
CA ALA A 127 -10.22 8.78 -9.70
C ALA A 127 -9.26 7.57 -9.70
N MET A 128 -8.95 7.06 -8.52
CA MET A 128 -8.22 5.81 -8.35
C MET A 128 -9.19 4.61 -8.43
N PRO A 129 -9.06 3.69 -9.40
CA PRO A 129 -10.01 2.58 -9.52
C PRO A 129 -9.84 1.56 -8.37
N PRO A 130 -10.91 0.97 -7.83
CA PRO A 130 -10.83 -0.06 -6.78
C PRO A 130 -10.04 -1.31 -7.22
N LYS A 131 -10.10 -1.64 -8.52
CA LYS A 131 -9.38 -2.73 -9.14
C LYS A 131 -8.69 -2.22 -10.41
N LEU A 132 -7.40 -2.51 -10.55
CA LEU A 132 -6.59 -2.10 -11.70
C LEU A 132 -5.71 -3.26 -12.14
N VAL A 133 -5.80 -3.63 -13.41
CA VAL A 133 -4.83 -4.52 -14.05
C VAL A 133 -3.57 -3.71 -14.36
N THR A 134 -2.39 -4.22 -14.04
CA THR A 134 -1.12 -3.57 -14.37
C THR A 134 -0.91 -3.51 -15.88
N ASP A 135 -0.10 -2.57 -16.36
CA ASP A 135 0.11 -2.36 -17.81
C ASP A 135 0.66 -3.61 -18.51
N LYS A 136 1.44 -4.44 -17.80
CA LYS A 136 1.96 -5.72 -18.29
C LYS A 136 0.97 -6.89 -18.18
N GLY A 137 -0.16 -6.70 -17.50
CA GLY A 137 -1.16 -7.74 -17.25
C GLY A 137 -0.76 -8.81 -16.22
N ASP A 138 0.42 -8.68 -15.61
CA ASP A 138 1.02 -9.64 -14.68
C ASP A 138 0.40 -9.61 -13.28
N HIS A 139 -0.17 -8.48 -12.87
CA HIS A 139 -0.74 -8.31 -11.54
C HIS A 139 -2.07 -7.54 -11.57
N ILE A 140 -2.88 -7.77 -10.53
CA ILE A 140 -4.08 -6.97 -10.27
C ILE A 140 -3.87 -6.20 -8.96
N VAL A 141 -3.86 -4.87 -9.04
CA VAL A 141 -3.92 -4.02 -7.86
C VAL A 141 -5.36 -3.95 -7.37
N ILE A 142 -5.57 -4.25 -6.09
CA ILE A 142 -6.87 -4.21 -5.42
C ILE A 142 -6.85 -3.24 -4.24
N ARG A 143 -7.97 -2.56 -4.01
CA ARG A 143 -8.18 -1.62 -2.91
C ARG A 143 -9.46 -1.99 -2.17
N PRO A 144 -9.43 -3.00 -1.29
CA PRO A 144 -10.65 -3.49 -0.63
C PRO A 144 -11.37 -2.44 0.21
N LEU A 145 -10.64 -1.43 0.71
CA LEU A 145 -11.18 -0.33 1.52
C LEU A 145 -11.80 0.81 0.69
N ALA A 146 -11.90 0.68 -0.64
CA ALA A 146 -12.37 1.72 -1.57
C ALA A 146 -13.68 2.43 -1.17
N TYR A 147 -14.57 1.73 -0.47
CA TYR A 147 -15.87 2.26 -0.05
C TYR A 147 -15.91 2.64 1.43
N CYS A 148 -14.86 2.32 2.18
CA CYS A 148 -14.74 2.61 3.60
C CYS A 148 -14.32 4.06 3.82
N THR A 149 -14.89 4.68 4.85
CA THR A 149 -14.52 6.05 5.26
C THR A 149 -13.31 6.03 6.16
N GLU A 150 -12.51 7.09 6.14
CA GLU A 150 -11.44 7.31 7.11
C GLU A 150 -11.93 7.14 8.57
N LYS A 151 -13.13 7.65 8.87
CA LYS A 151 -13.74 7.54 10.20
C LYS A 151 -14.04 6.09 10.60
N ASP A 152 -14.55 5.28 9.66
CA ASP A 152 -14.86 3.87 9.94
C ASP A 152 -13.59 3.05 10.09
N ILE A 153 -12.56 3.32 9.27
CA ILE A 153 -11.25 2.66 9.37
C ILE A 153 -10.58 3.02 10.70
N ALA A 154 -10.58 4.30 11.08
CA ALA A 154 -10.05 4.73 12.37
C ALA A 154 -10.81 4.12 13.56
N ARG A 155 -12.13 3.95 13.45
CA ARG A 155 -12.93 3.26 14.47
C ARG A 155 -12.56 1.78 14.55
N TYR A 156 -12.43 1.11 13.40
CA TYR A 156 -12.06 -0.30 13.33
C TYR A 156 -10.66 -0.53 13.93
N ALA A 157 -9.68 0.26 13.51
CA ALA A 157 -8.28 0.15 13.95
C ALA A 157 -8.10 0.34 15.47
N ARG A 158 -8.98 1.10 16.14
CA ARG A 158 -8.97 1.23 17.61
C ARG A 158 -9.51 0.01 18.35
N GLY A 159 -10.30 -0.82 17.67
CA GLY A 159 -10.89 -2.03 18.24
C GLY A 159 -10.12 -3.32 17.91
N MET A 160 -9.06 -3.21 17.10
CA MET A 160 -8.08 -4.28 16.85
C MET A 160 -7.11 -4.41 18.02
#